data_AF-A0A3E0NB15-F1
#
_entry.id   AF-A0A3E0NB15-F1
#
_cell.length_a   1.000
_cell.length_b   1.000
_cell.length_c   1.000
_cell.angle_alpha   90.00
_cell.angle_beta   90.00
_cell.angle_gamma   90.00
#
_symmetry.space_group_name_H-M   'P 1'
#
loop_
_entity.id
_entity.type
_entity.pdbx_description
1 polymer ?
#
loop_
_entity_poly.entity_id
_entity_poly.type
_entity_poly.pdbx_seq_one_letter_code
_entity_poly.pdbx_strand_id
1 'polypeptide(L)'
;RATSSGRRARVTLWAAPLDVGPVLREQLFDRVPTVVMTSATLAVGRPAKFDFFKTRIGLTQAAGQQLGSPFDYRAQVELILPRGVPDPREQPQAFEQVVVEMIRKYVARSDGHAFVLFTSYELMRRAARQLAPWLAQQNMGLLSQSDGTPRSQMLARFKAEPRSVLFGTDSFWQGVDVRGDALRNVIITKLPFDVPDRPLQQARLEAIRASGENPFLSYQLPEAILKFKQGFGRLIRSRDDQGMVVVLDPRIRTKPYGRAFLESLPECRVVEEAAVADESAV
;
A
#
# COMPACT_ATOMS: atom_id res chain seq x y z
N ARG A 1 -24.77 -15.59 -49.22
CA ARG A 1 -23.54 -15.46 -48.41
C ARG A 1 -23.59 -14.10 -47.72
N ALA A 2 -23.63 -14.09 -46.39
CA ALA A 2 -23.86 -12.91 -45.57
C ALA A 2 -22.70 -11.91 -45.64
N THR A 3 -23.04 -10.63 -45.74
CA THR A 3 -22.12 -9.49 -45.66
C THR A 3 -21.67 -9.29 -44.21
N SER A 4 -20.37 -9.28 -43.98
CA SER A 4 -19.77 -9.00 -42.68
C SER A 4 -20.01 -7.54 -42.29
N SER A 5 -20.89 -7.29 -41.31
CA SER A 5 -21.10 -5.95 -40.77
C SER A 5 -19.82 -5.45 -40.12
N GLY A 6 -19.27 -4.33 -40.62
CA GLY A 6 -18.12 -3.66 -40.03
C GLY A 6 -18.40 -3.29 -38.57
N ARG A 7 -17.60 -3.82 -37.65
CA ARG A 7 -17.70 -3.52 -36.21
C ARG A 7 -17.33 -2.05 -36.01
N ARG A 8 -18.33 -1.15 -35.91
CA ARG A 8 -18.11 0.26 -35.56
C ARG A 8 -17.25 0.34 -34.31
N ALA A 9 -16.15 1.08 -34.37
CA ALA A 9 -15.31 1.35 -33.21
C ALA A 9 -16.17 2.02 -32.14
N ARG A 10 -16.25 1.40 -30.96
CA ARG A 10 -17.03 1.95 -29.84
C ARG A 10 -16.18 3.04 -29.18
N VAL A 11 -16.51 4.29 -29.47
CA VAL A 11 -15.84 5.46 -28.88
C VAL A 11 -16.55 5.80 -27.57
N THR A 12 -15.78 6.00 -26.50
CA THR A 12 -16.28 6.46 -25.19
C THR A 12 -15.52 7.70 -24.78
N LEU A 13 -16.24 8.75 -24.38
CA LEU A 13 -15.67 9.97 -23.80
C LEU A 13 -15.86 9.94 -22.29
N TRP A 14 -14.83 10.36 -21.55
CA TRP A 14 -14.87 10.48 -20.10
C TRP A 14 -14.42 11.90 -19.71
N ALA A 15 -15.11 12.50 -18.75
CA ALA A 15 -14.76 13.79 -18.17
C ALA A 15 -14.78 13.67 -16.65
N ALA A 16 -13.75 14.20 -15.99
CA ALA A 16 -13.66 14.22 -14.54
C ALA A 16 -12.93 15.48 -14.06
N PRO A 17 -13.37 16.11 -12.97
CA PRO A 17 -12.72 17.30 -12.43
C PRO A 17 -11.33 16.98 -11.86
N LEU A 18 -10.35 17.85 -12.12
CA LEU A 18 -9.01 17.75 -11.54
C LEU A 18 -9.00 18.18 -10.06
N ASP A 19 -9.73 19.26 -9.78
CA ASP A 19 -9.96 19.82 -8.46
C ASP A 19 -11.46 19.75 -8.12
N VAL A 20 -11.78 19.20 -6.96
CA VAL A 20 -13.15 19.07 -6.44
C VAL A 20 -13.46 20.10 -5.36
N GLY A 21 -12.47 20.88 -4.93
CA GLY A 21 -12.60 21.87 -3.87
C GLY A 21 -13.71 22.89 -4.10
N PRO A 22 -13.81 23.53 -5.28
CA PRO A 22 -14.89 24.47 -5.57
C PRO A 22 -16.28 23.84 -5.46
N VAL A 23 -16.45 22.61 -5.98
CA VAL A 23 -17.72 21.89 -5.93
C VAL A 23 -18.09 21.53 -4.50
N LEU A 24 -17.14 21.02 -3.70
CA LEU A 24 -17.38 20.68 -2.30
C LEU A 24 -17.68 21.93 -1.46
N ARG A 25 -17.07 23.06 -1.77
CA ARG A 25 -17.38 24.34 -1.11
C ARG A 25 -18.83 24.72 -1.34
N GLU A 26 -19.23 24.85 -2.60
CA GLU A 26 -20.58 25.28 -2.97
C GLU A 26 -21.65 24.29 -2.49
N GLN A 27 -21.40 22.99 -2.61
CA GLN A 27 -22.44 21.97 -2.42
C GLN A 27 -22.48 21.37 -1.01
N LEU A 28 -21.40 21.50 -0.22
CA LEU A 28 -21.32 20.91 1.12
C LEU A 28 -20.93 21.95 2.18
N PHE A 29 -19.77 22.59 2.05
CA PHE A 29 -19.24 23.44 3.12
C PHE A 29 -20.02 24.74 3.32
N ASP A 30 -20.55 25.34 2.24
CA ASP A 30 -21.37 26.57 2.32
C ASP A 30 -22.83 26.27 2.68
N ARG A 31 -23.28 25.02 2.53
CA ARG A 31 -24.67 24.60 2.76
C ARG A 31 -24.89 24.01 4.15
N VAL A 32 -23.87 23.40 4.75
CA VAL A 32 -23.95 22.71 6.03
C VAL A 32 -23.19 23.52 7.08
N PRO A 33 -23.85 23.99 8.16
CA PRO A 33 -23.21 24.84 9.17
C PRO A 33 -22.00 24.19 9.87
N THR A 34 -21.95 22.87 9.95
CA THR A 34 -20.84 22.14 10.59
C THR A 34 -20.61 20.80 9.90
N VAL A 35 -19.39 20.58 9.42
CA VAL A 35 -18.97 19.33 8.78
C VAL A 35 -17.84 18.71 9.59
N VAL A 36 -18.07 17.49 10.09
CA VAL A 36 -17.04 16.70 10.76
C VAL A 36 -16.50 15.65 9.80
N MET A 37 -15.22 15.76 9.45
CA MET A 37 -14.51 14.80 8.59
C MET A 37 -13.51 14.01 9.43
N THR A 38 -13.71 12.70 9.54
CA THR A 38 -12.85 11.82 10.34
C THR A 38 -12.35 10.63 9.51
N SER A 39 -11.09 10.28 9.70
CA SER A 39 -10.48 9.06 9.16
C SER A 39 -9.14 8.80 9.85
N ALA A 40 -8.73 7.53 9.88
CA ALA A 40 -7.46 7.10 10.48
C ALA A 40 -6.22 7.64 9.74
N THR A 41 -6.36 8.09 8.49
CA THR A 41 -5.23 8.45 7.62
C THR A 41 -5.42 9.80 6.92
N LEU A 42 -5.92 10.83 7.61
CA LEU A 42 -6.02 12.18 7.02
C LEU A 42 -4.70 12.97 7.09
N ALA A 43 -3.91 12.75 8.14
CA ALA A 43 -2.69 13.50 8.39
C ALA A 43 -1.42 12.78 7.92
N VAL A 44 -0.45 13.58 7.50
CA VAL A 44 0.87 13.15 7.00
C VAL A 44 1.98 13.81 7.82
N GLY A 45 3.08 13.10 8.08
CA GLY A 45 4.26 13.60 8.80
C GLY A 45 4.12 13.73 10.33
N ARG A 46 5.19 14.21 10.99
CA ARG A 46 5.25 14.61 12.41
C ARG A 46 5.86 16.02 12.54
N PRO A 47 5.18 17.01 13.17
CA PRO A 47 3.81 16.93 13.67
C PRO A 47 2.81 16.68 12.53
N ALA A 48 1.65 16.10 12.84
CA ALA A 48 0.64 15.79 11.84
C ALA A 48 0.18 17.04 11.09
N LYS A 49 0.29 17.00 9.76
CA LYS A 49 -0.21 18.03 8.87
C LYS A 49 -1.42 17.52 8.10
N PHE A 50 -2.47 18.32 8.08
CA PHE A 50 -3.70 18.06 7.32
C PHE A 50 -3.72 18.82 5.99
N ASP A 51 -2.67 19.58 5.67
CA ASP A 51 -2.61 20.49 4.52
C ASP A 51 -2.86 19.75 3.21
N PHE A 52 -2.28 18.57 3.05
CA PHE A 52 -2.53 17.74 1.88
C PHE A 52 -4.02 17.43 1.72
N PHE A 53 -4.68 16.90 2.76
CA PHE A 53 -6.11 16.61 2.71
C PHE A 53 -6.93 17.88 2.47
N LYS A 54 -6.68 18.95 3.24
CA LYS A 54 -7.39 20.24 3.15
C LYS A 54 -7.35 20.81 1.74
N THR A 55 -6.17 20.90 1.13
CA THR A 55 -6.00 21.40 -0.23
C THR A 55 -6.76 20.54 -1.24
N ARG A 56 -6.75 19.21 -1.08
CA ARG A 56 -7.44 18.28 -2.00
C ARG A 56 -8.96 18.43 -2.04
N ILE A 57 -9.56 18.97 -0.98
CA ILE A 57 -11.01 19.20 -0.88
C ILE A 57 -11.37 20.68 -0.78
N GLY A 58 -10.43 21.59 -0.99
CA GLY A 58 -10.68 23.03 -0.97
C GLY A 58 -10.99 23.61 0.42
N LEU A 59 -10.54 23.00 1.50
CA LEU A 59 -10.67 23.58 2.84
C LEU A 59 -9.57 24.63 3.09
N THR A 60 -9.98 25.88 3.30
CA THR A 60 -9.08 27.00 3.63
C THR A 60 -9.05 27.31 5.13
N GLN A 61 -10.17 27.13 5.83
CA GLN A 61 -10.31 27.36 7.27
C GLN A 61 -10.94 26.15 7.94
N ALA A 62 -10.10 25.27 8.48
CA ALA A 62 -10.55 24.09 9.21
C ALA A 62 -9.60 23.76 10.36
N ALA A 63 -10.16 23.53 11.54
CA ALA A 63 -9.43 22.94 12.66
C ALA A 63 -9.10 21.47 12.32
N GLY A 64 -7.89 21.04 12.66
CA GLY A 64 -7.46 19.65 12.52
C GLY A 64 -6.98 19.13 13.86
N GLN A 65 -7.45 17.95 14.25
CA GLN A 65 -6.99 17.26 15.45
C GLN A 65 -6.60 15.83 15.08
N GLN A 66 -5.39 15.43 15.44
CA GLN A 66 -5.00 14.03 15.41
C GLN A 66 -5.21 13.43 16.80
N LEU A 67 -6.03 12.40 16.88
CA LEU A 67 -6.14 11.57 18.07
C LEU A 67 -5.09 10.47 18.02
N GLY A 68 -4.54 10.11 19.19
CA GLY A 68 -3.61 8.99 19.33
C GLY A 68 -4.28 7.65 19.00
N SER A 69 -3.46 6.63 18.76
CA SER A 69 -3.96 5.25 18.65
C SER A 69 -4.26 4.69 20.05
N PRO A 70 -5.34 3.91 20.22
CA PRO A 70 -5.58 3.16 21.45
C PRO A 70 -4.70 1.89 21.59
N PHE A 71 -3.85 1.60 20.60
CA PHE A 71 -3.00 0.40 20.52
C PHE A 71 -1.53 0.70 20.83
N ASP A 72 -0.84 -0.25 21.45
CA ASP A 72 0.58 -0.17 21.77
C ASP A 72 1.41 -0.78 20.63
N TYR A 73 1.64 0.00 19.58
CA TYR A 73 2.42 -0.42 18.42
C TYR A 73 3.88 -0.78 18.76
N ARG A 74 4.43 -0.28 19.88
CA ARG A 74 5.81 -0.59 20.29
C ARG A 74 5.92 -2.01 20.81
N ALA A 75 4.90 -2.49 21.53
CA ALA A 75 4.80 -3.87 21.98
C ALA A 75 4.22 -4.82 20.92
N GLN A 76 3.31 -4.34 20.07
CA GLN A 76 2.54 -5.17 19.14
C GLN A 76 3.17 -5.36 17.76
N VAL A 77 4.03 -4.44 17.30
CA VAL A 77 4.53 -4.45 15.91
C VAL A 77 6.05 -4.36 15.83
N GLU A 78 6.62 -5.30 15.06
CA GLU A 78 7.99 -5.24 14.56
C GLU A 78 7.99 -4.75 13.11
N LEU A 79 8.57 -3.56 12.86
CA LEU A 79 8.81 -3.04 11.51
C LEU A 79 10.19 -3.52 11.05
N ILE A 80 10.23 -4.42 10.09
CA ILE A 80 11.45 -5.02 9.57
C ILE A 80 11.84 -4.35 8.26
N LEU A 81 13.07 -3.83 8.22
CA LEU A 81 13.65 -3.15 7.05
C LEU A 81 14.93 -3.88 6.61
N PRO A 82 14.85 -4.82 5.65
CA PRO A 82 16.02 -5.58 5.22
C PRO A 82 17.12 -4.70 4.59
N ARG A 83 18.37 -5.07 4.85
CA ARG A 83 19.58 -4.45 4.29
C ARG A 83 20.11 -5.28 3.13
N GLY A 84 20.72 -4.63 2.15
CA GLY A 84 21.31 -5.30 0.99
C GLY A 84 20.29 -5.70 -0.10
N VAL A 85 19.04 -5.26 -0.01
CA VAL A 85 18.09 -5.44 -1.11
C VAL A 85 18.46 -4.51 -2.29
N PRO A 86 18.58 -5.00 -3.53
CA PRO A 86 18.91 -4.18 -4.70
C PRO A 86 17.90 -3.06 -4.96
N ASP A 87 18.29 -1.91 -5.53
CA ASP A 87 17.31 -0.86 -5.85
C ASP A 87 16.40 -1.33 -7.01
N PRO A 88 15.05 -1.26 -6.87
CA PRO A 88 14.12 -1.74 -7.87
C PRO A 88 14.15 -0.96 -9.20
N ARG A 89 14.81 0.20 -9.26
CA ARG A 89 15.02 0.99 -10.49
C ARG A 89 16.34 0.68 -11.16
N GLU A 90 17.39 0.45 -10.37
CA GLU A 90 18.75 0.26 -10.89
C GLU A 90 19.01 -1.21 -11.26
N GLN A 91 18.47 -2.15 -10.47
CA GLN A 91 18.70 -3.59 -10.61
C GLN A 91 17.39 -4.38 -10.50
N PRO A 92 16.43 -4.20 -11.44
CA PRO A 92 15.08 -4.75 -11.30
C PRO A 92 15.06 -6.28 -11.22
N GLN A 93 15.88 -6.99 -12.00
CA GLN A 93 15.89 -8.46 -11.98
C GLN A 93 16.42 -9.01 -10.66
N ALA A 94 17.53 -8.47 -10.15
CA ALA A 94 18.10 -8.87 -8.87
C ALA A 94 17.16 -8.53 -7.71
N PHE A 95 16.51 -7.35 -7.76
CA PHE A 95 15.48 -6.97 -6.80
C PHE A 95 14.35 -8.00 -6.75
N GLU A 96 13.82 -8.42 -7.90
CA GLU A 96 12.72 -9.39 -7.94
C GLU A 96 13.10 -10.74 -7.35
N GLN A 97 14.30 -11.25 -7.65
CA GLN A 97 14.81 -12.50 -7.07
C GLN A 97 14.87 -12.43 -5.55
N VAL A 98 15.53 -11.40 -5.02
CA VAL A 98 15.66 -11.17 -3.57
C VAL A 98 14.27 -11.01 -2.92
N VAL A 99 13.34 -10.28 -3.54
CA VAL A 99 11.99 -10.11 -3.00
C VAL A 99 11.26 -11.44 -2.85
N VAL A 100 11.33 -12.35 -3.83
CA VAL A 100 10.66 -13.66 -3.71
C VAL A 100 11.26 -14.47 -2.56
N GLU A 101 12.58 -14.46 -2.40
CA GLU A 101 13.26 -15.15 -1.29
C GLU A 101 12.91 -14.55 0.07
N MET A 102 12.84 -13.22 0.17
CA MET A 102 12.42 -12.53 1.38
C MET A 102 10.95 -12.83 1.72
N ILE A 103 10.06 -12.88 0.74
CA ILE A 103 8.68 -13.30 0.95
C ILE A 103 8.66 -14.71 1.55
N ARG A 104 9.39 -15.66 0.96
CA ARG A 104 9.51 -17.02 1.51
C ARG A 104 9.99 -17.02 2.97
N LYS A 105 11.07 -16.29 3.27
CA LYS A 105 11.67 -16.18 4.60
C LYS A 105 10.66 -15.68 5.65
N TYR A 106 9.96 -14.58 5.37
CA TYR A 106 9.05 -14.00 6.35
C TYR A 106 7.70 -14.72 6.42
N VAL A 107 7.22 -15.31 5.32
CA VAL A 107 6.05 -16.20 5.35
C VAL A 107 6.32 -17.42 6.23
N ALA A 108 7.53 -18.00 6.15
CA ALA A 108 7.94 -19.08 7.04
C ALA A 108 7.97 -18.63 8.51
N ARG A 109 8.52 -17.43 8.78
CA ARG A 109 8.58 -16.86 10.14
C ARG A 109 7.20 -16.65 10.77
N SER A 110 6.16 -16.44 9.96
CA SER A 110 4.77 -16.26 10.43
C SER A 110 3.86 -17.48 10.25
N ASP A 111 4.40 -18.63 9.82
CA ASP A 111 3.64 -19.86 9.48
C ASP A 111 2.41 -19.56 8.60
N GLY A 112 2.62 -18.81 7.50
CA GLY A 112 1.51 -18.22 6.74
C GLY A 112 1.04 -16.93 7.41
N HIS A 113 -0.27 -16.75 7.62
CA HIS A 113 -0.87 -15.54 8.21
C HIS A 113 -0.36 -14.24 7.55
N ALA A 114 -0.04 -14.33 6.27
CA ALA A 114 0.76 -13.34 5.58
C ALA A 114 -0.03 -12.67 4.48
N PHE A 115 0.09 -11.35 4.43
CA PHE A 115 -0.50 -10.52 3.40
C PHE A 115 0.58 -9.75 2.68
N VAL A 116 0.83 -10.14 1.44
CA VAL A 116 1.86 -9.55 0.59
C VAL A 116 1.23 -8.55 -0.38
N LEU A 117 1.65 -7.30 -0.23
CA LEU A 117 1.20 -6.16 -1.01
C LEU A 117 2.20 -5.86 -2.13
N PHE A 118 1.72 -6.02 -3.36
CA PHE A 118 2.42 -5.73 -4.60
C PHE A 118 1.97 -4.40 -5.20
N THR A 119 2.86 -3.74 -5.94
CA THR A 119 2.52 -2.61 -6.82
C THR A 119 2.47 -3.01 -8.30
N SER A 120 2.81 -4.26 -8.63
CA SER A 120 2.80 -4.80 -9.98
C SER A 120 2.17 -6.19 -10.01
N TYR A 121 1.20 -6.39 -10.92
CA TYR A 121 0.62 -7.70 -11.20
C TYR A 121 1.66 -8.69 -11.76
N GLU A 122 2.67 -8.20 -12.48
CA GLU A 122 3.70 -9.07 -13.05
C GLU A 122 4.54 -9.71 -11.95
N LEU A 123 5.06 -8.89 -11.02
CA LEU A 123 5.84 -9.38 -9.89
C LEU A 123 5.00 -10.30 -9.00
N MET A 124 3.73 -9.95 -8.76
CA MET A 124 2.80 -10.81 -8.01
C MET A 124 2.64 -12.19 -8.67
N ARG A 125 2.35 -12.26 -9.98
CA ARG A 125 2.22 -13.53 -10.71
C ARG A 125 3.51 -14.34 -10.71
N ARG A 126 4.66 -13.68 -10.80
CA ARG A 126 5.97 -14.31 -10.78
C ARG A 126 6.25 -14.92 -9.40
N ALA A 127 6.07 -14.14 -8.34
CA ALA A 127 6.19 -14.61 -6.96
C ALA A 127 5.22 -15.78 -6.67
N ALA A 128 3.97 -15.68 -7.12
CA ALA A 128 2.97 -16.73 -6.93
C ALA A 128 3.42 -18.05 -7.57
N ARG A 129 3.88 -18.01 -8.83
CA ARG A 129 4.39 -19.20 -9.52
C ARG A 129 5.61 -19.81 -8.85
N GLN A 130 6.55 -18.99 -8.36
CA GLN A 130 7.77 -19.50 -7.71
C GLN A 130 7.52 -20.04 -6.30
N LEU A 131 6.59 -19.45 -5.55
CA LEU A 131 6.33 -19.82 -4.17
C LEU A 131 5.27 -20.91 -4.01
N ALA A 132 4.39 -21.12 -5.00
CA ALA A 132 3.33 -22.12 -4.92
C ALA A 132 3.82 -23.54 -4.59
N PRO A 133 4.90 -24.08 -5.21
CA PRO A 133 5.38 -25.41 -4.86
C PRO A 133 5.84 -25.52 -3.40
N TRP A 134 6.55 -24.50 -2.92
CA TRP A 134 7.03 -24.46 -1.53
C TRP A 134 5.86 -24.31 -0.55
N LEU A 135 4.90 -23.43 -0.82
CA LEU A 135 3.70 -23.26 0.01
C LEU A 135 2.89 -24.56 0.12
N ALA A 136 2.73 -25.28 -1.00
CA ALA A 136 2.06 -26.57 -1.01
C ALA A 136 2.81 -27.61 -0.14
N GLN A 137 4.15 -27.66 -0.21
CA GLN A 137 4.95 -28.52 0.66
C GLN A 137 4.80 -28.18 2.15
N GLN A 138 4.56 -26.91 2.48
CA GLN A 138 4.33 -26.46 3.86
C GLN A 138 2.85 -26.56 4.30
N ASN A 139 1.96 -27.10 3.45
CA ASN A 139 0.52 -27.11 3.66
C ASN A 139 -0.05 -25.70 3.96
N MET A 140 0.41 -24.70 3.20
CA MET A 140 -0.07 -23.32 3.27
C MET A 140 -0.87 -22.96 2.02
N GLY A 141 -2.05 -22.37 2.21
CA GLY A 141 -2.87 -21.88 1.09
C GLY A 141 -2.24 -20.66 0.40
N LEU A 142 -2.38 -20.56 -0.92
CA LEU A 142 -2.04 -19.34 -1.67
C LEU A 142 -3.31 -18.75 -2.29
N LEU A 143 -3.61 -17.50 -1.95
CA LEU A 143 -4.74 -16.75 -2.50
C LEU A 143 -4.18 -15.57 -3.30
N SER A 144 -4.30 -15.60 -4.62
CA SER A 144 -3.77 -14.54 -5.47
C SER A 144 -4.86 -13.86 -6.29
N GLN A 145 -4.79 -12.52 -6.37
CA GLN A 145 -5.66 -11.75 -7.26
C GLN A 145 -5.51 -12.11 -8.74
N SER A 146 -4.39 -12.74 -9.12
CA SER A 146 -4.20 -13.21 -10.50
C SER A 146 -5.20 -14.27 -10.94
N ASP A 147 -5.86 -14.93 -9.98
CA ASP A 147 -6.60 -16.17 -10.24
C ASP A 147 -8.07 -15.89 -10.59
N GLY A 148 -8.45 -14.61 -10.75
CA GLY A 148 -9.80 -14.18 -11.12
C GLY A 148 -10.84 -14.29 -10.00
N THR A 149 -10.46 -14.77 -8.81
CA THR A 149 -11.35 -14.86 -7.66
C THR A 149 -11.77 -13.45 -7.21
N PRO A 150 -13.06 -13.19 -6.93
CA PRO A 150 -13.50 -11.91 -6.40
C PRO A 150 -12.82 -11.56 -5.07
N ARG A 151 -12.50 -10.27 -4.88
CA ARG A 151 -11.82 -9.77 -3.69
C ARG A 151 -12.50 -10.16 -2.38
N SER A 152 -13.82 -10.07 -2.29
CA SER A 152 -14.57 -10.45 -1.09
C SER A 152 -14.41 -11.93 -0.74
N GLN A 153 -14.38 -12.81 -1.74
CA GLN A 153 -14.21 -14.24 -1.54
C GLN A 153 -12.78 -14.59 -1.12
N MET A 154 -11.77 -13.95 -1.72
CA MET A 154 -10.37 -14.12 -1.26
C MET A 154 -10.21 -13.75 0.21
N LEU A 155 -10.81 -12.63 0.64
CA LEU A 155 -10.75 -12.22 2.05
C LEU A 155 -11.51 -13.17 2.98
N ALA A 156 -12.65 -13.70 2.54
CA ALA A 156 -13.40 -14.69 3.31
C ALA A 156 -12.58 -15.99 3.49
N ARG A 157 -11.94 -16.47 2.42
CA ARG A 157 -11.05 -17.65 2.49
C ARG A 157 -9.85 -17.40 3.38
N PHE A 158 -9.17 -16.27 3.24
CA PHE A 158 -8.03 -15.91 4.08
C PHE A 158 -8.38 -15.90 5.58
N LYS A 159 -9.61 -15.46 5.92
CA LYS A 159 -10.11 -15.49 7.30
C LYS A 159 -10.43 -16.91 7.79
N ALA A 160 -10.95 -17.77 6.92
CA ALA A 160 -11.32 -19.14 7.26
C ALA A 160 -10.11 -20.09 7.33
N GLU A 161 -9.07 -19.80 6.53
CA GLU A 161 -7.86 -20.59 6.40
C GLU A 161 -6.64 -19.71 6.74
N PRO A 162 -6.43 -19.36 8.01
CA PRO A 162 -5.46 -18.35 8.41
C PRO A 162 -4.00 -18.76 8.13
N ARG A 163 -3.73 -20.07 8.03
CA ARG A 163 -2.46 -20.65 7.57
C ARG A 163 -2.29 -20.55 6.05
N SER A 164 -2.50 -19.36 5.52
CA SER A 164 -2.43 -19.04 4.09
C SER A 164 -1.67 -17.74 3.84
N VAL A 165 -1.43 -17.46 2.56
CA VAL A 165 -0.77 -16.26 2.08
C VAL A 165 -1.66 -15.58 1.07
N LEU A 166 -1.99 -14.32 1.33
CA LEU A 166 -2.81 -13.49 0.45
C LEU A 166 -1.92 -12.54 -0.35
N PHE A 167 -1.94 -12.67 -1.67
CA PHE A 167 -1.25 -11.80 -2.61
C PHE A 167 -2.21 -10.78 -3.19
N GLY A 168 -1.95 -9.50 -2.92
CA GLY A 168 -2.79 -8.39 -3.37
C GLY A 168 -2.00 -7.27 -4.04
N THR A 169 -2.61 -6.62 -5.02
CA THR A 169 -2.11 -5.38 -5.66
C THR A 169 -2.84 -4.14 -5.12
N ASP A 170 -2.78 -3.00 -5.81
CA ASP A 170 -3.43 -1.72 -5.48
C ASP A 170 -4.84 -1.81 -4.91
N SER A 171 -5.70 -2.64 -5.53
CA SER A 171 -7.09 -2.80 -5.05
C SER A 171 -7.17 -3.39 -3.64
N PHE A 172 -6.14 -4.10 -3.20
CA PHE A 172 -6.00 -4.63 -1.86
C PHE A 172 -5.24 -3.67 -0.96
N TRP A 173 -4.99 -2.39 -1.27
CA TRP A 173 -4.43 -1.43 -0.30
C TRP A 173 -5.50 -0.69 0.51
N GLN A 174 -6.75 -0.63 0.04
CA GLN A 174 -7.83 0.14 0.65
C GLN A 174 -9.05 -0.71 1.00
N GLY A 175 -9.70 -0.46 2.14
CA GLY A 175 -11.01 -1.05 2.48
C GLY A 175 -11.01 -2.56 2.75
N VAL A 176 -9.88 -3.13 3.17
CA VAL A 176 -9.81 -4.52 3.64
C VAL A 176 -9.82 -4.52 5.17
N ASP A 177 -10.67 -5.37 5.75
CA ASP A 177 -10.69 -5.63 7.19
C ASP A 177 -10.44 -7.13 7.42
N VAL A 178 -9.22 -7.48 7.82
CA VAL A 178 -8.88 -8.81 8.36
C VAL A 178 -8.55 -8.57 9.82
N ARG A 179 -9.33 -9.18 10.72
CA ARG A 179 -9.19 -9.03 12.17
C ARG A 179 -8.68 -10.33 12.78
N GLY A 180 -7.96 -10.20 13.89
CA GLY A 180 -7.51 -11.33 14.71
C GLY A 180 -6.35 -12.10 14.11
N ASP A 181 -6.15 -13.32 14.61
CA ASP A 181 -4.98 -14.18 14.34
C ASP A 181 -4.72 -14.47 12.86
N ALA A 182 -5.69 -14.26 11.98
CA ALA A 182 -5.56 -14.48 10.54
C ALA A 182 -4.46 -13.64 9.87
N LEU A 183 -4.06 -12.50 10.45
CA LEU A 183 -3.02 -11.65 9.88
C LEU A 183 -1.96 -11.29 10.91
N ARG A 184 -0.76 -11.88 10.76
CA ARG A 184 0.41 -11.64 11.62
C ARG A 184 1.60 -11.06 10.87
N ASN A 185 1.54 -11.03 9.54
CA ASN A 185 2.64 -10.57 8.71
C ASN A 185 2.13 -9.76 7.52
N VAL A 186 2.50 -8.49 7.44
CA VAL A 186 2.24 -7.65 6.26
C VAL A 186 3.55 -7.40 5.54
N ILE A 187 3.67 -7.85 4.29
CA ILE A 187 4.87 -7.67 3.48
C ILE A 187 4.58 -6.63 2.40
N ILE A 188 5.25 -5.49 2.45
CA ILE A 188 5.18 -4.42 1.45
C ILE A 188 6.39 -4.57 0.52
N THR A 189 6.14 -5.05 -0.70
CA THR A 189 7.22 -5.34 -1.66
C THR A 189 7.86 -4.06 -2.21
N LYS A 190 7.07 -3.04 -2.53
CA LYS A 190 7.51 -1.74 -3.03
C LYS A 190 6.73 -0.62 -2.36
N LEU A 191 7.34 0.55 -2.22
CA LEU A 191 6.64 1.77 -1.78
C LEU A 191 5.50 2.08 -2.78
N PRO A 192 4.28 2.36 -2.29
CA PRO A 192 3.07 2.38 -3.11
C PRO A 192 2.87 3.70 -3.86
N PHE A 193 3.89 4.12 -4.60
CA PHE A 193 3.77 5.22 -5.55
C PHE A 193 2.89 4.78 -6.73
N ASP A 194 1.89 5.59 -7.04
CA ASP A 194 1.04 5.34 -8.21
C ASP A 194 1.84 5.52 -9.51
N VAL A 195 1.52 4.68 -10.49
CA VAL A 195 2.01 4.82 -11.86
C VAL A 195 1.17 5.91 -12.54
N PRO A 196 1.78 6.94 -13.16
CA PRO A 196 1.05 8.05 -13.77
C PRO A 196 0.48 7.69 -15.15
N ASP A 197 0.05 6.45 -15.35
CA ASP A 197 -0.54 5.97 -16.61
C ASP A 197 -2.04 6.30 -16.72
N ARG A 198 -2.65 6.76 -15.62
CA ARG A 198 -4.05 7.17 -15.59
C ARG A 198 -4.19 8.62 -16.06
N PRO A 199 -5.03 8.91 -17.09
CA PRO A 199 -5.20 10.25 -17.64
C PRO A 199 -5.50 11.33 -16.59
N LEU A 200 -6.36 11.00 -15.60
CA LEU A 200 -6.70 11.94 -14.54
C LEU A 200 -5.52 12.27 -13.62
N GLN A 201 -4.69 11.27 -13.30
CA GLN A 201 -3.49 11.50 -12.49
C GLN A 201 -2.48 12.32 -13.27
N GLN A 202 -2.25 11.98 -14.54
CA GLN A 202 -1.35 12.74 -15.41
C GLN A 202 -1.76 14.21 -15.50
N ALA A 203 -3.03 14.49 -15.80
CA ALA A 203 -3.56 15.85 -15.89
C ALA A 203 -3.42 16.62 -14.57
N ARG A 204 -3.58 15.95 -13.41
CA ARG A 204 -3.30 16.58 -12.09
C ARG A 204 -1.84 16.93 -11.92
N LEU A 205 -0.92 16.01 -12.26
CA LEU A 205 0.51 16.28 -12.15
C LEU A 205 0.93 17.43 -13.07
N GLU A 206 0.38 17.49 -14.28
CA GLU A 206 0.59 18.59 -15.23
C GLU A 206 0.08 19.92 -14.69
N ALA A 207 -1.13 19.96 -14.13
CA ALA A 207 -1.68 21.17 -13.50
C ALA A 207 -0.82 21.67 -12.33
N ILE A 208 -0.33 20.76 -11.47
CA ILE A 208 0.56 21.11 -10.37
C ILE A 208 1.88 21.69 -10.90
N ARG A 209 2.48 21.08 -11.92
CA ARG A 209 3.70 21.65 -12.56
C ARG A 209 3.44 23.03 -13.15
N ALA A 210 2.29 23.23 -13.80
CA ALA A 210 1.91 24.51 -14.39
C ALA A 210 1.75 25.62 -13.33
N SER A 211 1.41 25.26 -12.09
CA SER A 211 1.38 26.18 -10.95
C SER A 211 2.75 26.47 -10.31
N GLY A 212 3.83 25.88 -10.82
CA GLY A 212 5.20 26.05 -10.31
C GLY A 212 5.57 25.15 -9.12
N GLU A 213 4.70 24.23 -8.73
CA GLU A 213 4.93 23.29 -7.63
C GLU A 213 5.59 21.97 -8.11
N ASN A 214 6.21 21.25 -7.18
CA ASN A 214 6.78 19.92 -7.44
C ASN A 214 5.73 18.82 -7.17
N PRO A 215 5.19 18.14 -8.20
CA PRO A 215 4.13 17.14 -8.00
C PRO A 215 4.54 15.92 -7.19
N PHE A 216 5.83 15.59 -7.18
CA PHE A 216 6.32 14.49 -6.38
C PHE A 216 6.14 14.82 -4.89
N LEU A 217 6.52 16.02 -4.46
CA LEU A 217 6.44 16.45 -3.06
C LEU A 217 5.03 16.84 -2.65
N SER A 218 4.28 17.55 -3.50
CA SER A 218 2.96 18.07 -3.13
C SER A 218 1.81 17.07 -3.33
N TYR A 219 2.00 16.02 -4.13
CA TYR A 219 0.94 15.05 -4.43
C TYR A 219 1.37 13.58 -4.28
N GLN A 220 2.38 13.13 -5.03
CA GLN A 220 2.68 11.69 -5.10
C GLN A 220 3.20 11.12 -3.79
N LEU A 221 4.07 11.84 -3.09
CA LEU A 221 4.63 11.42 -1.80
C LEU A 221 3.54 11.38 -0.71
N PRO A 222 2.73 12.43 -0.48
CA PRO A 222 1.60 12.36 0.44
C PRO A 222 0.63 11.20 0.15
N GLU A 223 0.19 11.02 -1.10
CA GLU A 223 -0.70 9.91 -1.49
C GLU A 223 -0.07 8.55 -1.16
N ALA A 224 1.20 8.36 -1.53
CA ALA A 224 1.91 7.12 -1.25
C ALA A 224 2.05 6.85 0.26
N ILE A 225 2.29 7.89 1.06
CA ILE A 225 2.33 7.77 2.53
C ILE A 225 0.97 7.37 3.09
N LEU A 226 -0.13 7.98 2.61
CA LEU A 226 -1.47 7.62 3.06
C LEU A 226 -1.80 6.16 2.73
N LYS A 227 -1.49 5.72 1.50
CA LYS A 227 -1.64 4.33 1.07
C LYS A 227 -0.76 3.39 1.89
N PHE A 228 0.47 3.79 2.18
CA PHE A 228 1.39 3.03 3.05
C PHE A 228 0.84 2.85 4.47
N LYS A 229 0.31 3.91 5.09
CA LYS A 229 -0.36 3.83 6.40
C LYS A 229 -1.57 2.89 6.38
N GLN A 230 -2.33 2.87 5.28
CA GLN A 230 -3.46 1.96 5.11
C GLN A 230 -3.01 0.49 4.96
N GLY A 231 -1.85 0.24 4.34
CA GLY A 231 -1.20 -1.07 4.32
C GLY A 231 -0.76 -1.50 5.72
N PHE A 232 -0.07 -0.61 6.44
CA PHE A 232 0.42 -0.85 7.81
C PHE A 232 -0.73 -1.12 8.80
N GLY A 233 -1.79 -0.31 8.76
CA GLY A 233 -2.96 -0.42 9.65
C GLY A 233 -3.83 -1.67 9.43
N ARG A 234 -3.39 -2.62 8.60
CA ARG A 234 -4.02 -3.93 8.47
C ARG A 234 -3.60 -4.90 9.55
N LEU A 235 -2.38 -4.76 10.04
CA LEU A 235 -1.81 -5.69 11.01
C LEU A 235 -2.52 -5.61 12.36
N ILE A 236 -2.77 -4.39 12.86
CA ILE A 236 -3.32 -4.17 14.21
C ILE A 236 -4.74 -3.61 14.13
N ARG A 237 -5.70 -4.39 14.61
CA ARG A 237 -7.13 -4.07 14.72
C ARG A 237 -7.69 -4.29 16.13
N SER A 238 -7.00 -5.04 16.98
CA SER A 238 -7.30 -5.28 18.38
C SER A 238 -6.09 -5.02 19.28
N ARG A 239 -6.29 -5.02 20.61
CA ARG A 239 -5.21 -4.86 21.61
C ARG A 239 -4.32 -6.10 21.74
N ASP A 240 -4.82 -7.25 21.28
CA ASP A 240 -4.13 -8.54 21.39
C ASP A 240 -3.41 -8.92 20.10
N ASP A 241 -3.69 -8.22 19.00
CA ASP A 241 -3.02 -8.45 17.72
C ASP A 241 -1.52 -8.18 17.87
N GLN A 242 -0.70 -9.07 17.34
CA GLN A 242 0.75 -8.92 17.28
C GLN A 242 1.27 -9.41 15.93
N GLY A 243 2.36 -8.82 15.47
CA GLY A 243 3.02 -9.33 14.28
C GLY A 243 4.09 -8.42 13.72
N MET A 244 4.39 -8.62 12.44
CA MET A 244 5.45 -7.91 11.74
C MET A 244 4.95 -7.21 10.48
N VAL A 245 5.53 -6.04 10.21
CA VAL A 245 5.43 -5.39 8.91
C VAL A 245 6.82 -5.39 8.28
N VAL A 246 6.95 -5.99 7.10
CA VAL A 246 8.22 -6.06 6.38
C VAL A 246 8.16 -5.15 5.17
N VAL A 247 9.08 -4.19 5.07
CA VAL A 247 9.18 -3.33 3.88
C VAL A 247 10.42 -3.72 3.10
N LEU A 248 10.22 -4.39 1.96
CA LEU A 248 11.30 -4.91 1.12
C LEU A 248 11.91 -3.85 0.20
N ASP A 249 11.30 -2.67 0.10
CA ASP A 249 11.80 -1.60 -0.75
C ASP A 249 12.97 -0.86 -0.07
N PRO A 250 14.21 -0.95 -0.57
CA PRO A 250 15.35 -0.32 0.08
C PRO A 250 15.23 1.22 0.11
N ARG A 251 14.41 1.81 -0.78
CA ARG A 251 14.24 3.25 -0.89
C ARG A 251 13.63 3.90 0.36
N ILE A 252 12.95 3.12 1.21
CA ILE A 252 12.49 3.62 2.52
C ILE A 252 13.65 4.01 3.44
N ARG A 253 14.83 3.42 3.24
CA ARG A 253 16.07 3.73 3.98
C ARG A 253 17.05 4.55 3.16
N THR A 254 17.18 4.27 1.86
CA THR A 254 18.24 4.86 1.03
C THR A 254 17.88 6.21 0.42
N LYS A 255 16.59 6.55 0.28
CA LYS A 255 16.17 7.82 -0.31
C LYS A 255 15.71 8.81 0.78
N PRO A 256 15.97 10.12 0.63
CA PRO A 256 15.62 11.12 1.66
C PRO A 256 14.14 11.14 2.05
N TYR A 257 13.24 10.89 1.09
CA TYR A 257 11.79 10.86 1.34
C TYR A 257 11.36 9.64 2.17
N GLY A 258 12.19 8.60 2.29
CA GLY A 258 11.89 7.39 3.05
C GLY A 258 11.59 7.68 4.53
N ARG A 259 12.27 8.69 5.09
CA ARG A 259 12.02 9.22 6.44
C ARG A 259 10.56 9.66 6.63
N ALA A 260 9.94 10.27 5.62
CA ALA A 260 8.55 10.71 5.72
C ALA A 260 7.56 9.54 5.85
N PHE A 261 7.86 8.37 5.26
CA PHE A 261 7.06 7.16 5.48
C PHE A 261 7.16 6.68 6.92
N LEU A 262 8.39 6.58 7.46
CA LEU A 262 8.62 6.09 8.82
C LEU A 262 8.01 7.03 9.88
N GLU A 263 8.19 8.34 9.75
CA GLU A 263 7.62 9.32 10.67
C GLU A 263 6.09 9.32 10.68
N SER A 264 5.47 8.93 9.55
CA SER A 264 4.01 8.87 9.42
C SER A 264 3.36 7.70 10.14
N LEU A 265 4.16 6.69 10.53
CA LEU A 265 3.70 5.53 11.27
C LEU A 265 3.62 5.81 12.78
N PRO A 266 2.79 5.06 13.51
CA PRO A 266 2.90 4.95 14.97
C PRO A 266 4.30 4.49 15.39
N GLU A 267 4.71 4.83 16.60
CA GLU A 267 5.99 4.39 17.13
C GLU A 267 5.95 2.86 17.35
N CYS A 268 6.84 2.14 16.67
CA CYS A 268 6.95 0.69 16.71
C CYS A 268 8.41 0.25 16.79
N ARG A 269 8.66 -1.02 17.11
CA ARG A 269 10.04 -1.55 17.17
C ARG A 269 10.56 -1.71 15.74
N VAL A 270 11.61 -0.97 15.38
CA VAL A 270 12.26 -1.10 14.07
C VAL A 270 13.44 -2.07 14.15
N VAL A 271 13.50 -3.03 13.23
CA VAL A 271 14.58 -4.02 13.13
C VAL A 271 15.19 -3.95 11.74
N GLU A 272 16.51 -3.80 11.68
CA GLU A 272 17.28 -3.89 10.44
C GLU A 272 18.08 -5.19 10.44
N GLU A 273 17.84 -6.05 9.46
CA GLU A 273 18.53 -7.33 9.29
C GLU A 273 19.01 -7.51 7.84
N ALA A 274 20.00 -8.38 7.61
CA ALA A 274 20.46 -8.67 6.26
C ALA A 274 19.37 -9.41 5.45
N ALA A 275 19.23 -9.07 4.18
CA ALA A 275 18.29 -9.74 3.28
C ALA A 275 18.66 -11.22 3.11
N VAL A 276 19.94 -11.51 2.88
CA VAL A 276 20.46 -12.88 2.74
C VAL A 276 21.60 -13.05 3.74
N ALA A 277 21.73 -14.24 4.34
CA ALA A 277 22.94 -14.60 5.06
C ALA A 277 24.09 -14.66 4.04
N ASP A 278 25.25 -14.08 4.36
CA ASP A 278 26.44 -14.20 3.50
C ASP A 278 26.74 -15.68 3.23
N GLU A 279 26.46 -16.16 2.02
CA GLU A 279 27.03 -17.41 1.49
C GLU A 279 28.45 -17.18 0.93
N SER A 280 29.17 -16.17 1.44
CA SER A 280 30.59 -15.89 1.11
C SER A 280 31.56 -16.19 2.26
N ALA A 281 31.14 -16.99 3.24
CA ALA A 281 32.02 -17.49 4.29
C ALA A 281 31.89 -19.02 4.48
N VAL A 282 32.25 -19.79 3.44
CA VAL A 282 32.76 -21.17 3.55
C VAL A 282 33.82 -21.39 2.48
#